data_AF-D4RZ80-F1
#
_entry.id   AF-D4RZ80-F1
#
_cell.length_a   1.000
_cell.length_b   1.000
_cell.length_c   1.000
_cell.angle_alpha   90.00
_cell.angle_beta   90.00
_cell.angle_gamma   90.00
#
_symmetry.space_group_name_H-M   'P 1'
#
loop_
_entity.id
_entity.type
_entity.pdbx_description
1 polymer ?
#
loop_
_entity_poly.entity_id
_entity_poly.type
_entity_poly.pdbx_seq_one_letter_code
_entity_poly.pdbx_strand_id
1 'polypeptide(L)'
;MIFIGGLFTALGGSLGGNITKSNEKREKMDTSNTTYSNTWFVDELGWLGRGSKLRDGLESFYKKTGVQPLVYLAEYKSDYDFKNYDYMYAKAEALYDELFGSDEGHLLFVYFACKNDYPSLMDGKAFYICGKQTEVVMDENAKSILESSYDYYYNGDASISVEEMLAKIFTRAGKEIMKGPIRIRYVVIIIVSVVGAIVVISLLFKWWKARKAQKNKEAEDLERILSKPLETFGKSDVDDLKDKYKD
;
A
#
# COMPACT_ATOMS: atom_id res chain seq x y z
N MET A 1 30.09 12.27 14.01
CA MET A 1 28.67 12.27 13.61
C MET A 1 28.07 10.97 14.13
N ILE A 2 26.79 10.95 14.50
CA ILE A 2 26.10 9.69 14.88
C ILE A 2 25.26 9.33 13.66
N PHE A 3 25.62 8.25 12.97
CA PHE A 3 24.80 7.68 11.90
C PHE A 3 23.90 6.61 12.48
N ILE A 4 22.62 6.61 12.09
CA ILE A 4 21.66 5.60 12.53
C ILE A 4 21.27 4.76 11.31
N GLY A 5 21.99 3.68 11.11
CA GLY A 5 21.78 2.70 10.04
C GLY A 5 21.49 1.30 10.59
N GLY A 6 21.08 0.42 9.69
CA GLY A 6 20.74 -0.97 10.01
C GLY A 6 21.17 -1.93 8.89
N LEU A 7 21.22 -3.22 9.21
CA LEU A 7 21.41 -4.29 8.24
C LEU A 7 20.04 -4.80 7.76
N PHE A 8 19.91 -5.03 6.47
CA PHE A 8 18.82 -5.85 5.97
C PHE A 8 19.11 -7.33 6.25
N THR A 9 18.52 -7.88 7.31
CA THR A 9 18.58 -9.32 7.55
C THR A 9 17.57 -10.02 6.66
N ALA A 10 18.03 -10.87 5.74
CA ALA A 10 17.17 -11.81 5.03
C ALA A 10 16.58 -12.81 6.06
N LEU A 11 15.44 -12.46 6.65
CA LEU A 11 14.67 -13.37 7.50
C LEU A 11 14.05 -14.43 6.60
N GLY A 12 14.70 -15.59 6.55
CA GLY A 12 14.15 -16.79 5.93
C GLY A 12 12.84 -17.18 6.61
N GLY A 13 11.75 -17.20 5.84
CA GLY A 13 10.51 -17.88 6.18
C GLY A 13 9.29 -17.00 6.42
N SER A 14 8.66 -16.52 5.33
CA SER A 14 7.20 -16.57 5.15
C SER A 14 6.87 -16.07 3.74
N LEU A 15 6.16 -16.89 2.97
CA LEU A 15 5.49 -16.45 1.74
C LEU A 15 4.65 -15.19 2.05
N GLY A 16 5.05 -14.05 1.47
CA GLY A 16 4.30 -12.79 1.49
C GLY A 16 4.36 -11.99 2.80
N GLY A 17 5.54 -11.45 3.16
CA GLY A 17 5.67 -10.49 4.26
C GLY A 17 4.82 -9.24 4.03
N ASN A 18 3.99 -8.86 5.01
CA ASN A 18 3.28 -7.59 4.97
C ASN A 18 4.28 -6.45 5.11
N ILE A 19 4.17 -5.43 4.26
CA ILE A 19 4.96 -4.19 4.39
C ILE A 19 4.55 -3.48 5.68
N THR A 20 5.55 -3.02 6.45
CA THR A 20 5.35 -2.21 7.64
C THR A 20 4.47 -1.00 7.29
N LYS A 21 3.47 -0.72 8.13
CA LYS A 21 2.57 0.41 7.90
C LYS A 21 3.16 1.67 8.53
N SER A 22 3.00 2.77 7.82
CA SER A 22 3.29 4.09 8.38
C SER A 22 2.31 4.43 9.50
N ASN A 23 2.87 4.80 10.65
CA ASN A 23 2.13 5.25 11.83
C ASN A 23 2.38 6.74 12.14
N GLU A 24 3.43 7.33 11.58
CA GLU A 24 3.77 8.75 11.75
C GLU A 24 3.40 9.60 10.53
N LYS A 25 2.90 10.82 10.77
CA LYS A 25 2.69 11.80 9.71
C LYS A 25 4.00 12.55 9.49
N ARG A 26 4.55 12.44 8.27
CA ARG A 26 5.81 13.10 7.89
C ARG A 26 5.57 14.20 6.87
N GLU A 27 6.41 15.22 6.94
CA GLU A 27 6.52 16.23 5.90
C GLU A 27 7.78 15.96 5.09
N LYS A 28 7.79 16.41 3.83
CA LYS A 28 8.96 16.26 2.97
C LYS A 28 10.13 17.03 3.61
N MET A 29 11.31 16.42 3.66
CA MET A 29 12.53 17.05 4.15
C MET A 29 12.85 18.31 3.33
N ASP A 30 13.24 19.39 4.03
CA ASP A 30 13.81 20.57 3.39
C ASP A 30 15.22 20.25 2.88
N THR A 31 15.47 20.55 1.61
CA THR A 31 16.73 20.24 0.92
C THR A 31 17.63 21.46 0.77
N SER A 32 17.31 22.58 1.43
CA SER A 32 18.06 23.85 1.33
C SER A 32 19.53 23.72 1.77
N ASN A 33 19.82 22.82 2.71
CA ASN A 33 21.17 22.54 3.22
C ASN A 33 21.74 21.20 2.72
N THR A 34 21.18 20.64 1.64
CA THR A 34 21.61 19.36 1.06
C THR A 34 22.09 19.58 -0.36
N THR A 35 23.26 19.06 -0.67
CA THR A 35 23.89 19.15 -1.99
C THR A 35 23.23 18.14 -2.91
N TYR A 36 22.56 18.63 -3.95
CA TYR A 36 21.97 17.73 -4.94
C TYR A 36 23.07 17.02 -5.76
N SER A 37 23.05 15.69 -5.73
CA SER A 37 23.93 14.85 -6.56
C SER A 37 23.24 14.40 -7.85
N ASN A 38 23.98 14.38 -8.96
CA ASN A 38 23.52 13.73 -10.21
C ASN A 38 23.84 12.22 -10.25
N THR A 39 24.64 11.75 -9.28
CA THR A 39 25.02 10.35 -9.13
C THR A 39 24.00 9.65 -8.24
N TRP A 40 23.16 8.80 -8.86
CA TRP A 40 22.11 8.06 -8.17
C TRP A 40 22.55 6.67 -7.72
N PHE A 41 23.53 6.10 -8.42
CA PHE A 41 24.06 4.78 -8.08
C PHE A 41 25.51 4.63 -8.55
N VAL A 42 26.22 3.72 -7.89
CA VAL A 42 27.55 3.23 -8.24
C VAL A 42 27.44 1.70 -8.35
N ASP A 43 27.90 1.14 -9.47
CA ASP A 43 27.77 -0.29 -9.77
C ASP A 43 29.14 -0.89 -10.11
N GLU A 44 29.85 -1.36 -9.09
CA GLU A 44 31.12 -2.07 -9.28
C GLU A 44 30.91 -3.51 -9.77
N LEU A 45 29.70 -4.05 -9.59
CA LEU A 45 29.34 -5.44 -9.92
C LEU A 45 28.84 -5.59 -11.37
N GLY A 46 28.41 -4.50 -12.00
CA GLY A 46 27.82 -4.50 -13.35
C GLY A 46 26.43 -5.12 -13.42
N TRP A 47 25.68 -5.13 -12.32
CA TRP A 47 24.37 -5.80 -12.23
C TRP A 47 23.19 -4.90 -12.65
N LEU A 48 23.38 -3.59 -12.73
CA LEU A 48 22.29 -2.62 -12.93
C LEU A 48 21.98 -2.33 -14.40
N GLY A 49 22.70 -2.92 -15.35
CA GLY A 49 22.48 -2.69 -16.78
C GLY A 49 22.58 -1.22 -17.15
N ARG A 50 21.46 -0.60 -17.58
CA ARG A 50 21.40 0.85 -17.89
C ARG A 50 21.05 1.72 -16.67
N GLY A 51 20.56 1.13 -15.58
CA GLY A 51 20.19 1.82 -14.34
C GLY A 51 19.03 2.82 -14.45
N SER A 52 18.33 2.90 -15.59
CA SER A 52 17.23 3.86 -15.79
C SER A 52 16.03 3.55 -14.88
N LYS A 53 15.68 2.27 -14.71
CA LYS A 53 14.57 1.88 -13.80
C LYS A 53 14.93 2.20 -12.36
N LEU A 54 16.18 1.91 -11.97
CA LEU A 54 16.64 2.21 -10.62
C LEU A 54 16.59 3.72 -10.36
N ARG A 55 17.13 4.52 -11.29
CA ARG A 55 17.08 5.98 -11.20
C ARG A 55 15.65 6.49 -11.03
N ASP A 56 14.70 6.00 -11.82
CA ASP A 56 13.29 6.41 -11.68
C ASP A 56 12.73 6.09 -10.28
N GLY A 57 13.09 4.94 -9.72
CA GLY A 57 12.69 4.55 -8.37
C GLY A 57 13.30 5.43 -7.28
N LEU A 58 14.60 5.75 -7.40
CA LEU A 58 15.33 6.63 -6.49
C LEU A 58 14.84 8.08 -6.58
N GLU A 59 14.59 8.58 -7.79
CA GLU A 59 13.98 9.90 -8.01
C GLU A 59 12.56 9.96 -7.45
N SER A 60 11.78 8.89 -7.58
CA SER A 60 10.43 8.79 -7.00
C SER A 60 10.47 8.89 -5.48
N PHE A 61 11.44 8.20 -4.84
CA PHE A 61 11.69 8.31 -3.41
C PHE A 61 12.03 9.76 -3.03
N TYR A 62 13.05 10.35 -3.65
CA TYR A 62 13.47 11.74 -3.40
C TYR A 62 12.35 12.76 -3.60
N LYS A 63 11.57 12.63 -4.68
CA LYS A 63 10.43 13.53 -4.97
C LYS A 63 9.40 13.52 -3.83
N LYS A 64 9.19 12.37 -3.18
CA LYS A 64 8.25 12.19 -2.07
C LYS A 64 8.82 12.61 -0.72
N THR A 65 10.04 12.19 -0.42
CA THR A 65 10.63 12.29 0.93
C THR A 65 11.54 13.50 1.10
N GLY A 66 12.13 14.02 0.01
CA GLY A 66 13.18 15.04 0.06
C GLY A 66 14.55 14.47 0.40
N VAL A 67 14.64 13.22 0.86
CA VAL A 67 15.89 12.53 1.14
C VAL A 67 16.42 11.95 -0.17
N GLN A 68 17.65 12.32 -0.57
CA GLN A 68 18.24 11.79 -1.80
C GLN A 68 19.00 10.49 -1.52
N PRO A 69 18.50 9.33 -2.01
CA PRO A 69 19.20 8.07 -1.85
C PRO A 69 20.32 7.90 -2.89
N LEU A 70 21.40 7.23 -2.49
CA LEU A 70 22.42 6.68 -3.37
C LEU A 70 22.50 5.17 -3.16
N VAL A 71 22.50 4.41 -4.26
CA VAL A 71 22.69 2.95 -4.22
C VAL A 71 24.12 2.61 -4.62
N TYR A 72 24.83 1.86 -3.80
CA TYR A 72 26.19 1.42 -4.06
C TYR A 72 26.26 -0.11 -4.07
N LEU A 73 26.60 -0.70 -5.21
CA LEU A 73 26.90 -2.13 -5.32
C LEU A 73 28.42 -2.31 -5.33
N ALA A 74 28.96 -2.71 -4.18
CA ALA A 74 30.39 -2.83 -3.96
C ALA A 74 30.92 -4.21 -4.31
N GLU A 75 32.08 -4.25 -4.98
CA GLU A 75 32.76 -5.50 -5.31
C GLU A 75 33.30 -6.21 -4.06
N TYR A 76 33.53 -7.52 -4.20
CA TYR A 76 34.09 -8.33 -3.13
C TYR A 76 35.52 -7.90 -2.80
N LYS A 77 35.79 -7.66 -1.52
CA LYS A 77 37.13 -7.42 -0.99
C LYS A 77 37.53 -8.54 -0.03
N SER A 78 38.72 -9.12 -0.25
CA SER A 78 39.17 -10.31 0.49
C SER A 78 39.48 -10.08 1.97
N ASP A 79 39.70 -8.82 2.35
CA ASP A 79 39.97 -8.36 3.71
C ASP A 79 38.68 -8.01 4.50
N TYR A 80 37.50 -8.23 3.91
CA TYR A 80 36.23 -8.00 4.60
C TYR A 80 35.83 -9.19 5.48
N ASP A 81 35.50 -8.91 6.74
CA ASP A 81 34.94 -9.89 7.68
C ASP A 81 33.41 -9.90 7.62
N PHE A 82 32.86 -10.63 6.65
CA PHE A 82 31.42 -10.81 6.49
C PHE A 82 30.74 -11.56 7.66
N LYS A 83 31.47 -12.10 8.63
CA LYS A 83 30.87 -12.70 9.83
C LYS A 83 30.69 -11.68 10.95
N ASN A 84 31.46 -10.58 10.91
CA ASN A 84 31.41 -9.52 11.89
C ASN A 84 30.50 -8.38 11.40
N TYR A 85 29.34 -8.25 12.06
CA TYR A 85 28.38 -7.20 11.76
C TYR A 85 28.99 -5.81 11.94
N ASP A 86 29.56 -5.53 13.12
CA ASP A 86 30.03 -4.20 13.49
C ASP A 86 31.15 -3.74 12.56
N TYR A 87 32.02 -4.68 12.16
CA TYR A 87 33.05 -4.43 11.15
C TYR A 87 32.45 -3.99 9.81
N MET A 88 31.49 -4.75 9.28
CA MET A 88 30.88 -4.46 7.98
C MET A 88 30.01 -3.19 8.01
N TYR A 89 29.33 -2.95 9.12
CA TYR A 89 28.57 -1.72 9.34
C TYR A 89 29.49 -0.50 9.39
N ALA A 90 30.62 -0.57 10.09
CA ALA A 90 31.63 0.49 10.10
C ALA A 90 32.22 0.78 8.70
N LYS A 91 32.30 -0.24 7.82
CA LYS A 91 32.65 -0.01 6.40
C LYS A 91 31.58 0.76 5.64
N ALA A 92 30.30 0.51 5.92
CA ALA A 92 29.20 1.27 5.32
C ALA A 92 29.20 2.73 5.82
N GLU A 93 29.46 2.97 7.11
CA GLU A 93 29.60 4.32 7.67
C GLU A 93 30.79 5.07 7.05
N ALA A 94 31.95 4.43 6.96
CA ALA A 94 33.12 5.05 6.34
C ALA A 94 32.87 5.40 4.86
N LEU A 95 32.14 4.55 4.13
CA LEU A 95 31.75 4.83 2.74
C LEU A 95 30.76 6.01 2.64
N TYR A 96 29.84 6.14 3.60
CA TYR A 96 28.96 7.31 3.67
C TYR A 96 29.78 8.59 3.84
N ASP A 97 30.71 8.61 4.80
CA ASP A 97 31.58 9.75 5.06
C ASP A 97 32.46 10.10 3.84
N GLU A 98 32.95 9.09 3.11
CA GLU A 98 33.72 9.30 1.88
C GLU A 98 32.88 9.95 0.77
N LEU A 99 31.62 9.52 0.60
CA LEU A 99 30.74 9.99 -0.47
C LEU A 99 30.13 11.36 -0.20
N PHE A 100 29.77 11.64 1.05
CA PHE A 100 28.97 12.83 1.40
C PHE A 100 29.69 13.81 2.33
N GLY A 101 30.77 13.40 3.00
CA GLY A 101 31.51 14.23 3.94
C GLY A 101 30.59 14.77 5.04
N SER A 102 30.45 16.09 5.13
CA SER A 102 29.58 16.74 6.11
C SER A 102 28.12 16.88 5.68
N ASP A 103 27.74 16.41 4.49
CA ASP A 103 26.37 16.48 3.98
C ASP A 103 25.52 15.34 4.54
N GLU A 104 24.71 15.66 5.54
CA GLU A 104 23.88 14.70 6.28
C GLU A 104 22.46 14.55 5.67
N GLY A 105 22.19 15.10 4.48
CA GLY A 105 20.87 15.06 3.82
C GLY A 105 20.62 13.81 2.96
N HIS A 106 21.53 12.83 2.99
CA HIS A 106 21.52 11.67 2.11
C HIS A 106 21.22 10.36 2.83
N LEU A 107 20.72 9.39 2.06
CA LEU A 107 20.60 7.99 2.45
C LEU A 107 21.50 7.15 1.55
N LEU A 108 22.48 6.44 2.12
CA LEU A 108 23.26 5.43 1.41
C LEU A 108 22.58 4.09 1.58
N PHE A 109 22.31 3.39 0.48
CA PHE A 109 22.10 1.95 0.48
C PHE A 109 23.35 1.32 -0.13
N VAL A 110 24.00 0.42 0.59
CA VAL A 110 25.19 -0.27 0.10
C VAL A 110 25.00 -1.77 0.18
N TYR A 111 25.33 -2.47 -0.90
CA TYR A 111 25.44 -3.92 -0.93
C TYR A 111 26.91 -4.30 -1.11
N PHE A 112 27.46 -5.03 -0.15
CA PHE A 112 28.80 -5.62 -0.24
C PHE A 112 28.69 -7.05 -0.74
N ALA A 113 29.21 -7.32 -1.94
CA ALA A 113 29.18 -8.65 -2.53
C ALA A 113 30.15 -9.62 -1.85
N CYS A 114 29.73 -10.87 -1.71
CA CYS A 114 30.61 -12.00 -1.42
C CYS A 114 31.30 -12.50 -2.70
N LYS A 115 32.39 -13.27 -2.53
CA LYS A 115 33.25 -13.74 -3.63
C LYS A 115 32.53 -14.42 -4.81
N ASN A 116 31.44 -15.14 -4.52
CA ASN A 116 30.72 -15.95 -5.51
C ASN A 116 29.33 -15.39 -5.83
N ASP A 117 29.05 -14.13 -5.46
CA ASP A 117 27.77 -13.53 -5.73
C ASP A 117 27.54 -13.28 -7.22
N TYR A 118 26.29 -13.39 -7.63
CA TYR A 118 25.82 -13.02 -8.97
C TYR A 118 24.36 -12.53 -8.87
N PRO A 119 23.78 -11.89 -9.91
CA PRO A 119 22.49 -11.20 -9.78
C PRO A 119 21.31 -12.03 -9.23
N SER A 120 21.33 -13.35 -9.37
CA SER A 120 20.31 -14.26 -8.85
C SER A 120 20.70 -15.00 -7.56
N LEU A 121 21.90 -14.74 -7.02
CA LEU A 121 22.39 -15.23 -5.74
C LEU A 121 23.16 -14.11 -5.03
N MET A 122 22.45 -13.39 -4.17
CA MET A 122 22.95 -12.21 -3.45
C MET A 122 23.29 -12.54 -1.99
N ASP A 123 24.29 -13.39 -1.76
CA ASP A 123 24.68 -13.85 -0.41
C ASP A 123 25.54 -12.85 0.38
N GLY A 124 25.72 -11.64 -0.16
CA GLY A 124 26.41 -10.52 0.45
C GLY A 124 25.66 -9.87 1.61
N LYS A 125 26.05 -8.64 1.95
CA LYS A 125 25.38 -7.86 2.99
C LYS A 125 24.90 -6.52 2.46
N ALA A 126 23.63 -6.21 2.70
CA ALA A 126 23.06 -4.90 2.43
C ALA A 126 22.92 -4.09 3.72
N PHE A 127 23.38 -2.85 3.70
CA PHE A 127 23.21 -1.88 4.77
C PHE A 127 22.54 -0.63 4.23
N TYR A 128 21.90 0.12 5.12
CA TYR A 128 21.57 1.51 4.86
C TYR A 128 22.15 2.42 5.92
N ILE A 129 22.62 3.60 5.52
CA ILE A 129 23.12 4.66 6.38
C ILE A 129 22.32 5.92 6.08
N CYS A 130 21.67 6.47 7.10
CA CYS A 130 20.91 7.72 7.00
C CYS A 130 21.71 8.83 7.66
N GLY A 131 21.90 9.94 6.94
CA GLY A 131 22.46 11.15 7.53
C GLY A 131 21.48 11.77 8.53
N LYS A 132 22.01 12.46 9.54
CA LYS A 132 21.22 12.99 10.64
C LYS A 132 20.09 13.94 10.21
N GLN A 133 20.30 14.76 9.17
CA GLN A 133 19.25 15.67 8.69
C GLN A 133 18.04 14.91 8.12
N THR A 134 18.25 13.66 7.69
CA THR A 134 17.16 12.83 7.16
C THR A 134 16.21 12.32 8.23
N GLU A 135 16.55 12.37 9.53
CA GLU A 135 15.73 11.82 10.63
C GLU A 135 14.31 12.38 10.70
N VAL A 136 14.08 13.60 10.20
CA VAL A 136 12.74 14.21 10.09
C VAL A 136 11.79 13.41 9.18
N VAL A 137 12.33 12.57 8.30
CA VAL A 137 11.58 11.64 7.45
C VAL A 137 11.97 10.18 7.69
N MET A 138 13.27 9.89 7.84
CA MET A 138 13.83 8.57 8.07
C MET A 138 13.92 8.27 9.57
N ASP A 139 12.81 8.39 10.28
CA ASP A 139 12.68 7.90 11.66
C ASP A 139 12.67 6.36 11.72
N GLU A 140 12.61 5.78 12.92
CA GLU A 140 12.61 4.33 13.13
C GLU A 140 11.49 3.59 12.37
N ASN A 141 10.28 4.14 12.30
CA ASN A 141 9.19 3.52 11.54
C ASN A 141 9.46 3.59 10.03
N ALA A 142 10.02 4.69 9.54
CA ALA A 142 10.39 4.83 8.13
C ALA A 142 11.52 3.85 7.73
N LYS A 143 12.50 3.65 8.62
CA LYS A 143 13.54 2.63 8.46
C LYS A 143 12.95 1.23 8.38
N SER A 144 12.03 0.87 9.29
CA SER A 144 11.31 -0.42 9.22
C SER A 144 10.44 -0.58 7.95
N ILE A 145 9.95 0.52 7.37
CA ILE A 145 9.26 0.48 6.08
C ILE A 145 10.24 0.19 4.94
N LEU A 146 11.42 0.80 4.95
CA LEU A 146 12.46 0.52 3.96
C LEU A 146 12.95 -0.93 4.06
N GLU A 147 13.22 -1.41 5.28
CA GLU A 147 13.59 -2.80 5.59
C GLU A 147 12.54 -3.80 5.09
N SER A 148 11.28 -3.64 5.50
CA SER A 148 10.21 -4.52 5.03
C SER A 148 9.98 -4.44 3.51
N SER A 149 10.26 -3.29 2.88
CA SER A 149 10.21 -3.16 1.42
C SER A 149 11.33 -3.93 0.74
N TYR A 150 12.55 -3.85 1.28
CA TYR A 150 13.67 -4.67 0.82
C TYR A 150 13.35 -6.16 0.96
N ASP A 151 12.96 -6.61 2.15
CA ASP A 151 12.67 -8.03 2.41
C ASP A 151 11.58 -8.58 1.50
N TYR A 152 10.54 -7.78 1.22
CA TYR A 152 9.45 -8.16 0.33
C TYR A 152 9.90 -8.40 -1.11
N TYR A 153 10.76 -7.53 -1.65
CA TYR A 153 11.21 -7.65 -3.04
C TYR A 153 12.38 -8.62 -3.17
N TYR A 154 13.27 -8.69 -2.18
CA TYR A 154 14.39 -9.63 -2.12
C TYR A 154 13.91 -11.08 -2.06
N ASN A 155 12.94 -11.38 -1.20
CA ASN A 155 12.34 -12.72 -1.08
C ASN A 155 11.12 -12.93 -2.00
N GLY A 156 10.88 -11.99 -2.92
CA GLY A 156 9.68 -11.94 -3.74
C GLY A 156 9.86 -12.63 -5.09
N ASP A 157 9.61 -11.86 -6.14
CA ASP A 157 9.67 -12.34 -7.52
C ASP A 157 11.12 -12.47 -7.98
N ALA A 158 11.68 -13.68 -7.94
CA ALA A 158 13.03 -13.98 -8.38
C ALA A 158 13.27 -13.81 -9.90
N SER A 159 12.23 -13.49 -10.69
CA SER A 159 12.35 -13.27 -12.13
C SER A 159 12.79 -11.84 -12.51
N ILE A 160 12.76 -10.89 -11.56
CA ILE A 160 13.13 -9.49 -11.82
C ILE A 160 14.64 -9.27 -11.67
N SER A 161 15.20 -8.32 -12.42
CA SER A 161 16.60 -7.93 -12.27
C SER A 161 16.86 -7.21 -10.95
N VAL A 162 18.13 -7.18 -10.51
CA VAL A 162 18.57 -6.40 -9.34
C VAL A 162 18.20 -4.91 -9.48
N GLU A 163 18.37 -4.36 -10.69
CA GLU A 163 17.94 -2.99 -11.02
C GLU A 163 16.45 -2.77 -10.73
N GLU A 164 15.59 -3.68 -11.20
CA GLU A 164 14.15 -3.56 -11.03
C GLU A 164 13.71 -3.83 -9.58
N MET A 165 14.39 -4.75 -8.89
CA MET A 165 14.18 -5.03 -7.48
C MET A 165 14.42 -3.75 -6.65
N LEU A 166 15.61 -3.15 -6.78
CA LEU A 166 15.98 -1.93 -6.06
C LEU A 166 15.08 -0.75 -6.43
N ALA A 167 14.73 -0.59 -7.72
CA ALA A 167 13.76 0.41 -8.16
C ALA A 167 12.42 0.31 -7.42
N LYS A 168 11.89 -0.93 -7.31
CA LYS A 168 10.62 -1.20 -6.63
C LYS A 168 10.72 -0.98 -5.12
N ILE A 169 11.83 -1.35 -4.49
CA ILE A 169 12.09 -1.12 -3.07
C ILE A 169 11.96 0.37 -2.74
N PHE A 170 12.72 1.22 -3.42
CA PHE A 170 12.70 2.66 -3.16
C PHE A 170 11.38 3.31 -3.55
N THR A 171 10.78 2.93 -4.67
CA THR A 171 9.46 3.45 -5.07
C THR A 171 8.41 3.16 -4.01
N ARG A 172 8.40 1.93 -3.47
CA ARG A 172 7.41 1.52 -2.47
C ARG A 172 7.69 2.12 -1.11
N ALA A 173 8.94 2.09 -0.65
CA ALA A 173 9.34 2.67 0.62
C ALA A 173 8.98 4.16 0.68
N GLY A 174 9.36 4.95 -0.32
CA GLY A 174 9.04 6.39 -0.35
C GLY A 174 7.53 6.67 -0.36
N LYS A 175 6.73 5.80 -0.98
CA LYS A 175 5.27 5.89 -0.94
C LYS A 175 4.69 5.58 0.43
N GLU A 176 5.11 4.48 1.05
CA GLU A 176 4.54 4.05 2.33
C GLU A 176 5.02 4.94 3.49
N ILE A 177 6.28 5.37 3.50
CA ILE A 177 6.82 6.34 4.49
C ILE A 177 5.95 7.60 4.56
N MET A 178 5.61 8.17 3.39
CA MET A 178 4.85 9.44 3.31
C MET A 178 3.34 9.29 3.41
N LYS A 179 2.80 8.07 3.49
CA LYS A 179 1.36 7.81 3.53
C LYS A 179 0.70 8.25 4.85
N GLY A 180 1.50 8.26 5.92
CA GLY A 180 1.04 8.56 7.28
C GLY A 180 0.09 7.52 7.87
N PRO A 181 -0.37 7.73 9.13
CA PRO A 181 -1.31 6.83 9.76
C PRO A 181 -2.64 6.81 9.01
N ILE A 182 -3.23 5.62 8.91
CA ILE A 182 -4.58 5.45 8.39
C ILE A 182 -5.53 6.26 9.29
N ARG A 183 -6.10 7.35 8.77
CA ARG A 183 -7.05 8.13 9.55
C ARG A 183 -8.28 7.27 9.83
N ILE A 184 -8.47 6.89 11.09
CA ILE A 184 -9.60 6.07 11.59
C ILE A 184 -10.96 6.62 11.09
N ARG A 185 -11.08 7.94 10.92
CA ARG A 185 -12.26 8.59 10.32
C ARG A 185 -12.68 7.98 8.98
N TYR A 186 -11.75 7.63 8.08
CA TYR A 186 -12.11 7.01 6.80
C TYR A 186 -12.60 5.57 6.97
N VAL A 187 -12.01 4.82 7.90
CA VAL A 187 -12.46 3.46 8.22
C VAL A 187 -13.88 3.48 8.79
N VAL A 188 -14.17 4.42 9.70
CA VAL A 188 -15.52 4.61 10.25
C VAL A 188 -16.53 5.01 9.17
N ILE A 189 -16.17 5.94 8.27
CA ILE A 189 -17.04 6.32 7.14
C ILE A 189 -17.36 5.13 6.24
N ILE A 190 -16.36 4.30 5.91
CA ILE A 190 -16.57 3.10 5.09
C ILE A 190 -17.53 2.14 5.82
N ILE A 191 -17.30 1.85 7.10
CA ILE A 191 -18.19 0.97 7.88
C ILE A 191 -19.62 1.51 7.93
N VAL A 192 -19.80 2.80 8.25
CA VAL A 192 -21.13 3.44 8.32
C VAL A 192 -21.82 3.42 6.95
N SER A 193 -21.08 3.63 5.86
CA SER A 193 -21.64 3.59 4.51
C SER A 193 -22.14 2.18 4.13
N VAL A 194 -21.38 1.14 4.47
CA VAL A 194 -21.77 -0.26 4.24
C VAL A 194 -23.00 -0.64 5.08
N VAL A 195 -23.01 -0.29 6.37
CA VAL A 195 -24.17 -0.54 7.24
C VAL A 195 -25.40 0.22 6.73
N GLY A 196 -25.23 1.48 6.33
CA GLY A 196 -26.30 2.29 5.75
C GLY A 196 -26.88 1.67 4.48
N ALA A 197 -26.02 1.19 3.57
CA ALA A 197 -26.47 0.51 2.36
C ALA A 197 -27.28 -0.76 2.67
N ILE A 198 -26.87 -1.57 3.65
CA ILE A 198 -27.61 -2.76 4.09
C ILE A 198 -29.00 -2.40 4.63
N VAL A 199 -29.10 -1.32 5.42
CA VAL A 199 -30.39 -0.84 5.94
C VAL A 199 -31.30 -0.38 4.81
N VAL A 200 -30.78 0.39 3.85
CA VAL A 200 -31.55 0.86 2.69
C VAL A 200 -32.04 -0.32 1.84
N ILE A 201 -31.17 -1.30 1.56
CA ILE A 201 -31.54 -2.52 0.82
C ILE A 201 -32.65 -3.28 1.57
N SER A 202 -32.53 -3.41 2.90
CA SER A 202 -33.53 -4.09 3.72
C SER A 202 -34.89 -3.39 3.71
N LEU A 203 -34.91 -2.04 3.75
CA LEU A 203 -36.12 -1.24 3.64
C LEU A 203 -36.77 -1.36 2.26
N LEU A 204 -35.97 -1.31 1.19
CA LEU A 204 -36.44 -1.52 -0.18
C LEU A 204 -37.05 -2.92 -0.35
N PHE A 205 -36.42 -3.95 0.22
CA PHE A 205 -36.93 -5.32 0.18
C PHE A 205 -38.27 -5.46 0.91
N LYS A 206 -38.39 -4.85 2.10
CA LYS A 206 -39.65 -4.80 2.86
C LYS A 206 -40.75 -4.06 2.10
N TRP A 207 -40.44 -2.91 1.52
CA TRP A 207 -41.39 -2.12 0.73
C TRP A 207 -41.86 -2.88 -0.52
N TRP A 208 -40.94 -3.54 -1.23
CA TRP A 208 -41.26 -4.34 -2.41
C TRP A 208 -42.16 -5.54 -2.05
N LYS A 209 -41.88 -6.22 -0.93
CA LYS A 209 -42.70 -7.32 -0.43
C LYS A 209 -44.11 -6.85 -0.02
N ALA A 210 -44.21 -5.71 0.67
CA ALA A 210 -45.50 -5.13 1.05
C ALA A 210 -46.35 -4.75 -0.17
N ARG A 211 -45.72 -4.12 -1.17
CA ARG A 211 -46.39 -3.76 -2.44
C ARG A 211 -46.86 -4.99 -3.22
N LYS A 212 -46.09 -6.09 -3.20
CA LYS A 212 -46.47 -7.36 -3.83
C LYS A 212 -47.63 -8.02 -3.08
N ALA A 213 -47.64 -7.99 -1.75
CA ALA A 213 -48.73 -8.51 -0.93
C ALA A 213 -50.05 -7.76 -1.16
N GLN A 214 -50.00 -6.45 -1.40
CA GLN A 214 -51.19 -5.65 -1.70
C GLN A 214 -51.80 -5.99 -3.06
N LYS A 215 -50.97 -6.20 -4.09
CA LYS A 215 -51.46 -6.66 -5.40
C LYS A 215 -52.13 -8.04 -5.34
N ASN A 216 -51.64 -8.94 -4.50
CA ASN A 216 -52.26 -10.24 -4.31
C ASN A 216 -53.64 -10.11 -3.64
N LYS A 217 -53.79 -9.23 -2.64
CA LYS A 217 -55.07 -8.97 -2.00
C LYS A 217 -56.08 -8.32 -2.95
N GLU A 218 -55.64 -7.37 -3.77
CA GLU A 218 -56.49 -6.74 -4.78
C GLU A 218 -56.94 -7.74 -5.84
N ALA A 219 -56.11 -8.73 -6.21
CA ALA A 219 -56.48 -9.82 -7.10
C ALA A 219 -57.51 -10.77 -6.47
N GLU A 220 -57.34 -11.15 -5.20
CA GLU A 220 -58.31 -11.98 -4.46
C GLU A 220 -59.65 -11.25 -4.28
N ASP A 221 -59.62 -9.96 -3.96
CA ASP A 221 -60.82 -9.14 -3.81
C ASP A 221 -61.54 -8.93 -5.15
N LEU A 222 -60.79 -8.79 -6.25
CA LEU A 222 -61.33 -8.69 -7.60
C LEU A 222 -61.93 -10.03 -8.07
N GLU A 223 -61.27 -11.16 -7.82
CA GLU A 223 -61.83 -12.50 -8.08
C GLU A 223 -63.09 -12.74 -7.26
N ARG A 224 -63.13 -12.30 -5.99
CA ARG A 224 -64.32 -12.40 -5.14
C ARG A 224 -65.47 -11.53 -5.65
N ILE A 225 -65.20 -10.38 -6.26
CA ILE A 225 -66.21 -9.52 -6.87
C ILE A 225 -66.70 -10.09 -8.21
N LEU A 226 -65.79 -10.63 -9.04
CA LEU A 226 -66.11 -11.24 -10.34
C LEU A 226 -66.84 -12.59 -10.21
N SER A 227 -66.57 -13.35 -9.15
CA SER A 227 -67.23 -14.63 -8.85
C SER A 227 -68.56 -14.48 -8.11
N LYS A 228 -68.92 -13.26 -7.67
CA LYS A 228 -70.28 -13.01 -7.18
C LYS A 228 -71.26 -13.15 -8.36
N PRO A 229 -72.30 -13.99 -8.23
CA PRO A 229 -73.26 -14.19 -9.29
C PRO A 229 -73.96 -12.88 -9.66
N LEU A 230 -74.11 -12.63 -10.97
CA LEU A 230 -74.75 -11.45 -11.57
C LEU A 230 -76.17 -11.17 -11.02
N GLU A 231 -76.83 -12.17 -10.43
CA GLU A 231 -78.14 -12.02 -9.78
C GLU A 231 -78.13 -11.06 -8.58
N THR A 232 -76.98 -10.82 -7.94
CA THR A 232 -76.86 -9.91 -6.79
C THR A 232 -76.70 -8.44 -7.22
N PHE A 233 -76.34 -8.18 -8.48
CA PHE A 233 -76.10 -6.83 -9.01
C PHE A 233 -77.32 -6.23 -9.73
N GLY A 234 -78.51 -6.82 -9.60
CA GLY A 234 -79.72 -6.30 -10.24
C GLY A 234 -81.07 -6.73 -9.68
N LYS A 235 -81.13 -7.52 -8.59
CA LYS A 235 -82.43 -7.93 -8.00
C LYS A 235 -82.98 -6.96 -6.94
N SER A 236 -82.14 -6.19 -6.24
CA SER A 236 -82.66 -5.27 -5.19
C SER A 236 -83.43 -4.08 -5.77
N ASP A 237 -83.02 -3.55 -6.91
CA ASP A 237 -83.58 -2.29 -7.41
C ASP A 237 -84.70 -2.50 -8.43
N VAL A 238 -84.78 -3.69 -9.04
CA VAL A 238 -85.75 -3.98 -10.12
C VAL A 238 -87.06 -4.58 -9.59
N ASP A 239 -87.02 -5.33 -8.48
CA ASP A 239 -88.27 -5.81 -7.83
C ASP A 239 -88.99 -4.68 -7.08
N ASP A 240 -88.28 -3.74 -6.46
CA ASP A 240 -88.87 -2.54 -5.81
C ASP A 240 -89.54 -1.57 -6.80
N LEU A 241 -89.10 -1.55 -8.06
CA LEU A 241 -89.71 -0.74 -9.13
C LEU A 241 -90.95 -1.39 -9.75
N LYS A 242 -91.14 -2.70 -9.61
CA LYS A 242 -92.26 -3.42 -10.21
C LYS A 242 -93.53 -3.36 -9.38
N ASP A 243 -93.42 -3.22 -8.06
CA ASP A 243 -94.56 -3.08 -7.15
C ASP A 243 -95.18 -1.68 -7.13
N LYS A 244 -94.47 -0.66 -7.65
CA LYS A 244 -94.99 0.72 -7.71
C LYS A 244 -95.94 1.01 -8.87
N TYR A 245 -96.18 0.04 -9.76
CA TYR A 245 -96.97 0.22 -10.98
C TYR A 245 -98.00 -0.91 -11.22
N LYS A 246 -98.36 -1.66 -10.18
CA LYS A 246 -99.51 -2.59 -10.23
C LYS A 246 -100.59 -2.10 -9.26
N ASP A 247 -101.71 -1.74 -9.88
CA ASP A 247 -102.97 -1.12 -9.39
C ASP A 247 -102.92 0.36 -8.99
#